data_AF-A0AAW7XTK2-F1
#
_entry.id   AF-A0AAW7XTK2-F1
#
_cell.length_a   1.000
_cell.length_b   1.000
_cell.length_c   1.000
_cell.angle_alpha   90.00
_cell.angle_beta   90.00
_cell.angle_gamma   90.00
#
_symmetry.space_group_name_H-M   'P 1'
#
loop_
_entity.id
_entity.type
_entity.pdbx_description
1 polymer ?
#
loop_
_entity_poly.entity_id
_entity_poly.type
_entity_poly.pdbx_seq_one_letter_code
_entity_poly.pdbx_strand_id
1 'polypeptide(L)'
;MKQVMTLYGLVLGAGCLAAGTLGLEQALLLAYGAIALMALTISATFLWLWQLRATPLALGMSLSWAGSGLTIGCWWAMQIAQNPLWGLETAVLFVFLSLLICGAVIHFSVIQGSFGLSGLSFLWPVFGAVLVSFGVFLAL
;
A
#
# COMPACT_ATOMS: atom_id res chain seq x y z
N MET A 1 2.41 11.55 19.97
CA MET A 1 2.60 12.60 18.93
C MET A 1 4.07 12.95 18.71
N LYS A 2 4.82 13.47 19.71
CA LYS A 2 6.25 13.83 19.55
C LYS A 2 7.13 12.69 18.99
N GLN A 3 6.93 11.46 19.48
CA GLN A 3 7.67 10.27 19.01
C GLN A 3 7.46 9.96 17.52
N VAL A 4 6.26 10.23 16.97
CA VAL A 4 5.99 10.02 15.53
C VAL A 4 6.80 11.01 14.69
N MET A 5 6.89 12.26 15.13
CA MET A 5 7.71 13.28 14.47
C MET A 5 9.20 12.93 14.56
N THR A 6 9.66 12.43 15.70
CA THR A 6 11.03 11.95 15.87
C THR A 6 11.34 10.78 14.94
N LEU A 7 10.47 9.77 14.88
CA LEU A 7 10.63 8.62 13.99
C LEU A 7 10.65 9.06 12.52
N TYR A 8 9.72 9.92 12.11
CA TYR A 8 9.69 10.47 10.76
C TYR A 8 10.99 11.21 10.42
N GLY A 9 11.47 12.08 11.32
CA GLY A 9 12.73 12.80 11.14
C GLY A 9 13.94 11.86 11.02
N LEU A 10 13.97 10.77 11.79
CA LEU A 10 15.03 9.77 11.71
C LEU A 10 15.00 9.03 10.37
N VAL A 11 13.84 8.56 9.93
CA VAL A 11 13.69 7.84 8.65
C VAL A 11 14.02 8.76 7.47
N LEU A 12 13.53 10.00 7.50
CA LEU A 12 13.83 11.00 6.47
C LEU A 12 15.32 11.34 6.45
N GLY A 13 15.92 11.59 7.62
CA GLY A 13 17.34 11.88 7.75
C GLY A 13 18.22 10.73 7.22
N ALA A 14 17.88 9.49 7.56
CA ALA A 14 18.54 8.30 7.01
C ALA A 14 18.40 8.22 5.49
N GLY A 15 17.22 8.54 4.95
CA GLY A 15 16.97 8.61 3.50
C GLY A 15 17.82 9.68 2.81
N CYS A 16 17.91 10.89 3.39
CA CYS A 16 18.76 11.97 2.86
C CYS A 16 20.25 11.60 2.89
N LEU A 17 20.71 10.96 3.97
CA LEU A 17 22.09 10.47 4.08
C LEU A 17 22.37 9.38 3.04
N ALA A 18 21.46 8.42 2.87
CA ALA A 18 21.58 7.39 1.83
C ALA A 18 21.65 8.01 0.43
N ALA A 19 20.78 8.99 0.12
CA ALA A 19 20.80 9.68 -1.17
C ALA A 19 22.11 10.45 -1.39
N GLY A 20 22.64 11.11 -0.36
CA GLY A 20 23.90 11.84 -0.44
C GLY A 20 25.15 10.96 -0.54
N THR A 21 25.08 9.70 -0.10
CA THR A 21 26.23 8.77 -0.08
C THR A 21 26.20 7.74 -1.22
N LEU A 22 25.04 7.23 -1.56
CA LEU A 22 24.84 6.18 -2.57
C LEU A 22 24.37 6.72 -3.93
N GLY A 23 23.87 7.97 -3.96
CA GLY A 23 23.09 8.50 -5.07
C GLY A 23 21.59 8.27 -4.88
N LEU A 24 20.77 9.15 -5.49
CA LEU A 24 19.32 9.14 -5.33
C LEU A 24 18.67 7.84 -5.83
N GLU A 25 19.11 7.33 -6.97
CA GLU A 25 18.55 6.14 -7.59
C GLU A 25 18.74 4.90 -6.72
N GLN A 26 19.97 4.67 -6.23
CA GLN A 26 20.33 3.55 -5.38
C GLN A 26 19.63 3.65 -4.01
N ALA A 27 19.52 4.86 -3.47
CA ALA A 27 18.79 5.09 -2.22
C ALA A 27 17.30 4.79 -2.36
N LEU A 28 16.67 5.17 -3.48
CA LEU A 28 15.27 4.83 -3.77
C LEU A 28 15.09 3.33 -3.98
N LEU A 29 15.99 2.67 -4.72
CA LEU A 29 15.94 1.22 -4.92
C LEU A 29 15.97 0.47 -3.57
N LEU A 30 16.85 0.89 -2.66
CA LEU A 30 16.93 0.34 -1.31
C LEU A 30 15.65 0.60 -0.51
N ALA A 31 15.13 1.84 -0.52
CA ALA A 31 13.94 2.23 0.22
C ALA A 31 12.69 1.46 -0.27
N TYR A 32 12.52 1.31 -1.59
CA TYR A 32 11.42 0.55 -2.18
C TYR A 32 11.48 -0.93 -1.83
N GLY A 33 12.67 -1.54 -1.85
CA GLY A 33 12.85 -2.92 -1.39
C GLY A 33 12.50 -3.09 0.09
N ALA A 34 13.00 -2.19 0.94
CA ALA A 34 12.72 -2.22 2.37
C ALA A 34 11.22 -2.11 2.68
N ILE A 35 10.51 -1.15 2.08
CA ILE A 35 9.07 -0.99 2.32
C ILE A 35 8.25 -2.13 1.74
N ALA A 36 8.63 -2.70 0.59
CA ALA A 36 7.96 -3.86 0.03
C ALA A 36 8.02 -5.06 0.99
N LEU A 37 9.21 -5.37 1.52
CA LEU A 37 9.39 -6.48 2.46
C LEU A 37 8.68 -6.25 3.80
N MET A 38 8.75 -5.03 4.34
CA MET A 38 8.01 -4.67 5.55
C MET A 38 6.50 -4.80 5.35
N ALA A 39 5.98 -4.30 4.23
CA ALA A 39 4.56 -4.42 3.88
C ALA A 39 4.11 -5.89 3.79
N LEU A 40 4.88 -6.75 3.13
CA LEU A 40 4.56 -8.19 3.04
C LEU A 40 4.60 -8.88 4.41
N THR A 41 5.56 -8.50 5.27
CA THR A 41 5.66 -9.06 6.64
C THR A 41 4.48 -8.62 7.51
N ILE A 42 4.09 -7.33 7.42
CA ILE A 42 2.90 -6.80 8.08
C ILE A 42 1.65 -7.54 7.59
N SER A 43 1.53 -7.71 6.27
CA SER A 43 0.41 -8.43 5.65
C SER A 43 0.27 -9.86 6.17
N ALA A 44 1.38 -10.62 6.19
CA ALA A 44 1.41 -11.99 6.71
C ALA A 44 1.02 -12.04 8.21
N THR A 45 1.52 -11.10 9.00
CA THR A 45 1.21 -11.01 10.44
C THR A 45 -0.27 -10.74 10.68
N PHE A 46 -0.86 -9.80 9.94
CA PHE A 46 -2.29 -9.50 10.05
C PHE A 46 -3.17 -10.63 9.49
N LEU A 47 -2.70 -11.35 8.47
CA LEU A 47 -3.40 -12.54 7.97
C LEU A 47 -3.46 -13.63 9.04
N TRP A 48 -2.34 -13.89 9.71
CA TRP A 48 -2.28 -14.82 10.83
C TRP A 48 -3.19 -14.38 11.99
N LEU A 49 -3.17 -13.10 12.37
CA LEU A 49 -4.07 -12.56 13.39
C LEU A 49 -5.55 -12.67 12.98
N TRP A 50 -5.86 -12.50 11.69
CA TRP A 50 -7.20 -12.71 11.17
C TRP A 50 -7.61 -14.18 11.28
N GLN A 51 -6.74 -15.14 10.97
CA GLN A 51 -7.06 -16.56 11.17
C GLN A 51 -7.42 -16.88 12.63
N LEU A 52 -6.81 -16.19 13.60
CA LEU A 52 -7.08 -16.40 15.02
C LEU A 52 -8.35 -15.70 15.52
N ARG A 53 -8.70 -14.52 15.00
CA ARG A 53 -9.75 -13.65 15.57
C ARG A 53 -10.86 -13.23 14.59
N ALA A 54 -10.72 -13.55 13.31
CA ALA A 54 -11.62 -13.24 12.21
C ALA A 54 -12.10 -11.77 12.14
N THR A 55 -11.27 -10.80 12.58
CA THR A 55 -11.71 -9.39 12.61
C THR A 55 -11.60 -8.74 11.22
N PRO A 56 -12.63 -8.00 10.75
CA PRO A 56 -12.57 -7.31 9.47
C PRO A 56 -11.41 -6.33 9.37
N LEU A 57 -11.05 -5.68 10.50
CA LEU A 57 -9.91 -4.77 10.55
C LEU A 57 -8.58 -5.46 10.25
N ALA A 58 -8.34 -6.66 10.81
CA ALA A 58 -7.11 -7.39 10.53
C ALA A 58 -7.06 -7.87 9.08
N LEU A 59 -8.19 -8.30 8.51
CA LEU A 59 -8.26 -8.68 7.10
C LEU A 59 -7.99 -7.48 6.18
N GLY A 60 -8.60 -6.32 6.48
CA GLY A 60 -8.38 -5.08 5.75
C GLY A 60 -6.90 -4.68 5.73
N MET A 61 -6.24 -4.70 6.90
CA MET A 61 -4.81 -4.45 7.01
C MET A 61 -4.01 -5.44 6.17
N SER A 62 -4.29 -6.74 6.28
CA SER A 62 -3.57 -7.77 5.54
C SER A 62 -3.65 -7.55 4.02
N LEU A 63 -4.84 -7.33 3.47
CA LEU A 63 -5.04 -7.15 2.04
C LEU A 63 -4.43 -5.84 1.53
N SER A 64 -4.56 -4.73 2.28
CA SER A 64 -3.93 -3.46 1.91
C SER A 64 -2.41 -3.57 1.86
N TRP A 65 -1.80 -4.13 2.91
CA TRP A 65 -0.34 -4.30 2.94
C TRP A 65 0.16 -5.35 1.93
N ALA A 66 -0.64 -6.39 1.62
CA ALA A 66 -0.33 -7.34 0.55
C ALA A 66 -0.29 -6.61 -0.80
N GLY A 67 -1.33 -5.86 -1.13
CA GLY A 67 -1.43 -5.16 -2.40
C GLY A 67 -0.32 -4.11 -2.57
N SER A 68 -0.03 -3.31 -1.55
CA SER A 68 1.10 -2.37 -1.58
C SER A 68 2.45 -3.08 -1.69
N GLY A 69 2.69 -4.11 -0.87
CA GLY A 69 3.95 -4.84 -0.86
C GLY A 69 4.23 -5.57 -2.18
N LEU A 70 3.22 -6.21 -2.77
CA LEU A 70 3.34 -6.90 -4.06
C LEU A 70 3.48 -5.93 -5.22
N THR A 71 2.76 -4.80 -5.22
CA THR A 71 2.88 -3.78 -6.27
C THR A 71 4.28 -3.16 -6.27
N ILE A 72 4.75 -2.70 -5.10
CA ILE A 72 6.09 -2.10 -4.97
C ILE A 72 7.17 -3.16 -5.18
N GLY A 73 6.98 -4.37 -4.64
CA GLY A 73 7.90 -5.48 -4.77
C GLY A 73 8.07 -5.97 -6.20
N CYS A 74 7.00 -5.97 -7.00
CA CYS A 74 7.06 -6.28 -8.42
C CYS A 74 7.90 -5.25 -9.17
N TRP A 75 7.66 -3.96 -8.97
CA TRP A 75 8.50 -2.90 -9.53
C TRP A 75 9.96 -3.03 -9.09
N TRP A 76 10.21 -3.27 -7.79
CA TRP A 76 11.54 -3.42 -7.24
C TRP A 76 12.30 -4.62 -7.84
N ALA A 77 11.62 -5.76 -8.02
CA ALA A 77 12.19 -6.95 -8.64
C ALA A 77 12.58 -6.69 -10.11
N MET A 78 11.77 -5.95 -10.88
CA MET A 78 12.13 -5.57 -12.25
C MET A 78 13.38 -4.70 -12.30
N GLN A 79 13.49 -3.71 -11.39
CA GLN A 79 14.65 -2.83 -11.33
C GLN A 79 15.94 -3.62 -11.05
N ILE A 80 15.89 -4.60 -10.14
CA ILE A 80 17.01 -5.51 -9.88
C ILE A 80 17.35 -6.36 -11.10
N ALA A 81 16.33 -6.87 -11.80
CA ALA A 81 16.50 -7.70 -12.98
C ALA A 81 16.99 -6.91 -14.22
N GLN A 82 17.08 -5.58 -14.13
CA GLN A 82 17.41 -4.67 -15.24
C GLN A 82 16.55 -4.91 -16.49
N ASN A 83 15.33 -5.42 -16.31
CA ASN A 83 14.48 -5.88 -17.39
C ASN A 83 13.13 -5.15 -17.38
N PRO A 84 12.89 -4.21 -18.31
CA PRO A 84 11.65 -3.47 -18.41
C PRO A 84 10.64 -4.21 -19.32
N LEU A 85 10.19 -5.40 -18.92
CA LEU A 85 9.12 -6.10 -19.65
C LEU A 85 7.73 -5.57 -19.28
N TRP A 86 7.54 -4.28 -19.54
CA TRP A 86 6.23 -3.62 -19.39
C TRP A 86 5.29 -4.13 -20.49
N GLY A 87 4.49 -5.16 -20.16
CA GLY A 87 3.46 -5.67 -21.08
C GLY A 87 2.75 -6.95 -20.62
N LEU A 88 3.49 -7.92 -20.03
CA LEU A 88 2.93 -9.13 -19.41
C LEU A 88 2.57 -8.93 -17.93
N GLU A 89 3.11 -7.87 -17.31
CA GLU A 89 2.99 -7.55 -15.89
C GLU A 89 1.71 -6.76 -15.55
N THR A 90 1.03 -6.16 -16.54
CA THR A 90 -0.14 -5.31 -16.30
C THR A 90 -1.29 -6.08 -15.65
N ALA A 91 -1.55 -7.31 -16.09
CA ALA A 91 -2.58 -8.17 -15.50
C ALA A 91 -2.22 -8.57 -14.06
N VAL A 92 -0.95 -8.86 -13.79
CA VAL A 92 -0.46 -9.19 -12.44
C VAL A 92 -0.56 -7.98 -11.51
N LEU A 93 -0.23 -6.78 -11.99
CA LEU A 93 -0.41 -5.54 -11.25
C LEU A 93 -1.90 -5.29 -10.95
N PHE A 94 -2.81 -5.60 -11.87
CA PHE A 94 -4.25 -5.55 -11.58
C PHE A 94 -4.66 -6.50 -10.45
N VAL A 95 -4.06 -7.69 -10.36
CA VAL A 95 -4.29 -8.60 -9.23
C VAL A 95 -3.81 -7.96 -7.92
N PHE A 96 -2.61 -7.40 -7.88
CA PHE A 96 -2.09 -6.78 -6.66
C PHE A 96 -2.86 -5.52 -6.25
N LEU A 97 -3.24 -4.69 -7.22
CA LEU A 97 -4.10 -3.53 -7.00
C LEU A 97 -5.48 -3.94 -6.51
N SER A 98 -6.05 -5.04 -7.02
CA SER A 98 -7.34 -5.53 -6.53
C SER A 98 -7.28 -5.90 -5.04
N LEU A 99 -6.18 -6.49 -4.57
CA LEU A 99 -5.97 -6.75 -3.13
C LEU A 99 -5.93 -5.45 -2.33
N LEU A 100 -5.17 -4.45 -2.82
CA LEU A 100 -5.06 -3.15 -2.16
C LEU A 100 -6.42 -2.45 -2.05
N ILE A 101 -7.18 -2.43 -3.15
CA ILE A 101 -8.53 -1.85 -3.23
C ILE A 101 -9.47 -2.59 -2.28
N CYS A 102 -9.48 -3.92 -2.28
CA CYS A 102 -10.29 -4.71 -1.36
C CYS A 102 -9.98 -4.38 0.10
N GLY A 103 -8.70 -4.30 0.48
CA GLY A 103 -8.29 -3.88 1.83
C GLY A 103 -8.79 -2.49 2.20
N ALA A 104 -8.68 -1.52 1.28
CA ALA A 104 -9.19 -0.16 1.49
C ALA A 104 -10.71 -0.12 1.67
N VAL A 105 -11.46 -0.89 0.87
CA VAL A 105 -12.93 -1.00 0.98
C VAL A 105 -13.33 -1.58 2.34
N ILE A 106 -12.63 -2.63 2.81
CA ILE A 106 -12.86 -3.20 4.15
C ILE A 106 -12.52 -2.17 5.24
N HIS A 107 -11.46 -1.38 5.07
CA HIS A 107 -11.16 -0.30 6.02
C HIS A 107 -12.30 0.71 6.12
N PHE A 108 -12.86 1.15 5.00
CA PHE A 108 -14.03 2.05 5.03
C PHE A 108 -15.24 1.41 5.72
N SER A 109 -15.46 0.10 5.55
CA SER A 109 -16.57 -0.60 6.20
C SER A 109 -16.45 -0.67 7.72
N VAL A 110 -15.22 -0.63 8.26
CA VAL A 110 -14.95 -0.51 9.69
C VAL A 110 -15.00 0.96 10.15
N ILE A 111 -14.42 1.88 9.37
CA ILE A 111 -14.34 3.31 9.70
C ILE A 111 -15.73 3.94 9.79
N GLN A 112 -16.69 3.57 8.92
CA GLN A 112 -18.04 4.13 8.94
C GLN A 112 -18.70 4.02 10.33
N GLY A 113 -18.41 2.95 11.08
CA GLY A 113 -18.95 2.74 12.43
C GLY A 113 -18.44 3.76 13.45
N SER A 114 -17.24 4.31 13.25
CA SER A 114 -16.69 5.39 14.08
C SER A 114 -17.45 6.71 13.91
N PHE A 115 -18.18 6.87 12.80
CA PHE A 115 -19.03 8.02 12.51
C PHE A 115 -20.50 7.76 12.84
N GLY A 116 -20.84 6.60 13.43
CA GLY A 116 -22.23 6.21 13.69
C GLY A 116 -23.03 5.85 12.43
N LEU A 117 -22.36 5.62 11.30
CA LEU A 117 -22.99 5.17 10.05
C LEU A 117 -23.09 3.63 10.02
N SER A 118 -24.00 3.09 9.22
CA SER A 118 -24.24 1.65 9.11
C SER A 118 -24.64 1.22 7.69
N GLY A 119 -24.67 -0.09 7.45
CA GLY A 119 -25.02 -0.66 6.15
C GLY A 119 -23.94 -0.40 5.10
N LEU A 120 -24.35 0.14 3.95
CA LEU A 120 -23.48 0.36 2.78
C LEU A 120 -22.92 1.78 2.68
N SER A 121 -23.04 2.60 3.74
CA SER A 121 -22.55 3.98 3.73
C SER A 121 -21.04 4.10 3.46
N PHE A 122 -20.26 3.07 3.79
CA PHE A 122 -18.84 3.00 3.45
C PHE A 122 -18.53 3.04 1.94
N LEU A 123 -19.50 2.76 1.07
CA LEU A 123 -19.31 2.85 -0.37
C LEU A 123 -19.23 4.30 -0.86
N TRP A 124 -19.66 5.29 -0.07
CA TRP A 124 -19.59 6.68 -0.50
C TRP A 124 -18.18 7.17 -0.84
N PRO A 125 -17.18 7.02 0.05
CA PRO A 125 -15.81 7.38 -0.28
C PRO A 125 -15.24 6.54 -1.42
N VAL A 126 -15.69 5.29 -1.60
CA VAL A 126 -15.25 4.42 -2.71
C VAL A 126 -15.74 4.97 -4.04
N PHE A 127 -17.05 5.23 -4.18
CA PHE A 127 -17.61 5.82 -5.39
C PHE A 127 -17.06 7.22 -5.64
N GLY A 128 -16.88 8.03 -4.59
CA GLY A 128 -16.26 9.35 -4.69
C GLY A 128 -14.85 9.26 -5.29
N ALA A 129 -14.01 8.35 -4.79
CA ALA A 129 -12.66 8.15 -5.33
C ALA A 129 -12.68 7.68 -6.80
N VAL A 130 -13.58 6.75 -7.15
CA VAL A 130 -13.74 6.27 -8.53
C VAL A 130 -14.20 7.39 -9.47
N LEU A 131 -15.21 8.18 -9.07
CA LEU A 131 -15.72 9.29 -9.87
C LEU A 131 -14.67 10.37 -10.08
N VAL A 132 -13.90 10.72 -9.04
CA VAL A 132 -12.78 11.67 -9.17
C VAL A 132 -11.72 11.14 -10.12
N SER A 133 -11.31 9.87 -9.95
CA SER A 133 -10.32 9.23 -10.83
C SER A 133 -10.80 9.20 -12.30
N PHE A 134 -12.08 8.86 -12.51
CA PHE A 134 -12.70 8.87 -13.83
C PHE A 134 -12.79 10.29 -14.42
N GLY A 135 -13.11 11.30 -13.61
CA GLY A 135 -13.10 12.70 -14.01
C GLY A 135 -11.72 13.18 -14.46
N VAL A 136 -10.66 12.78 -13.75
CA VAL A 136 -9.26 13.05 -14.17
C VAL A 136 -8.97 12.36 -15.50
N PHE A 137 -9.37 11.10 -15.66
CA PHE A 137 -9.16 10.36 -16.91
C PHE A 137 -9.84 11.04 -18.12
N LEU A 138 -11.05 11.57 -17.95
CA LEU A 138 -11.76 12.29 -19.02
C LEU A 138 -11.16 13.66 -19.36
N ALA A 139 -10.34 14.22 -18.46
CA ALA A 139 -9.69 15.52 -18.65
C ALA A 139 -8.30 15.42 -19.30
N LEU A 140 -7.76 14.20 -19.46
CA LEU A 140 -6.52 13.91 -20.19
C LEU A 140 -6.80 13.70 -21.68
#